data_AF-A0A0C3D3D2-F1
#
_entry.id   AF-A0A0C3D3D2-F1
#
_cell.length_a   1.000
_cell.length_b   1.000
_cell.length_c   1.000
_cell.angle_alpha   90.00
_cell.angle_beta   90.00
_cell.angle_gamma   90.00
#
_symmetry.space_group_name_H-M   'P 1'
#
loop_
_entity.id
_entity.type
_entity.pdbx_description
1 polymer ?
#
loop_
_entity_poly.entity_id
_entity_poly.type
_entity_poly.pdbx_seq_one_letter_code
_entity_poly.pdbx_strand_id
1 'polypeptide(L)'
;GVVSIDVLSCLCCTLPQTLVSHGLFPTAPTQPRMAVSVDLLSFFCTLFEHSCDMIHTLVSALGTYYTKRGFRMTDNKVSVILSLYSHL
;
A
#
# COMPACT_ATOMS: atom_id res chain seq x y z
N GLY A 1 3.11 23.85 -11.05
CA GLY A 1 1.90 24.35 -11.72
C GLY A 1 0.70 23.62 -11.15
N VAL A 2 -0.43 24.28 -10.98
CA VAL A 2 -1.67 23.62 -10.55
C VAL A 2 -2.23 22.88 -11.76
N VAL A 3 -2.52 21.59 -11.62
CA VAL A 3 -3.21 20.78 -12.64
C VAL A 3 -4.70 20.88 -12.34
N SER A 4 -5.48 21.36 -13.30
CA SER A 4 -6.94 21.36 -13.23
C SER A 4 -7.47 20.19 -14.06
N ILE A 5 -8.57 19.59 -13.59
CA ILE A 5 -9.23 18.47 -14.26
C ILE A 5 -10.71 18.83 -14.37
N ASP A 6 -11.24 18.78 -15.59
CA ASP A 6 -12.66 18.97 -15.83
C ASP A 6 -13.42 17.67 -15.56
N VAL A 7 -14.46 17.73 -14.73
CA VAL A 7 -15.24 16.57 -14.33
C VAL A 7 -16.70 16.79 -14.69
N LEU A 8 -17.27 15.88 -15.49
CA LEU A 8 -18.67 15.90 -15.88
C LEU A 8 -19.51 15.04 -14.94
N SER A 9 -20.60 15.60 -14.42
CA SER A 9 -21.60 14.85 -13.64
C SER A 9 -22.93 14.78 -14.39
N CYS A 10 -23.62 13.65 -14.31
CA CYS A 10 -24.94 13.41 -14.91
C CYS A 10 -25.93 12.91 -13.84
N LEU A 11 -27.21 12.76 -14.21
CA LEU A 11 -28.17 12.06 -13.34
C LEU A 11 -27.76 10.61 -13.04
N CYS A 12 -27.00 9.99 -13.96
CA CYS A 12 -26.49 8.62 -13.83
C CYS A 12 -25.35 8.47 -12.81
N CYS A 13 -24.52 9.50 -12.67
CA CYS A 13 -23.29 9.48 -11.88
C CYS A 13 -23.14 10.85 -11.20
N THR A 14 -23.33 10.84 -9.89
CA THR A 14 -23.17 12.04 -9.07
C THR A 14 -21.71 12.51 -9.10
N LEU A 15 -21.48 13.80 -8.90
CA LEU A 15 -20.11 14.35 -8.87
C LEU A 15 -19.17 13.58 -7.92
N PRO A 16 -19.55 13.20 -6.69
CA PRO A 16 -18.70 12.38 -5.83
C PRO A 16 -18.30 11.03 -6.45
N GLN A 17 -19.24 10.35 -7.12
CA GLN A 17 -18.97 9.08 -7.82
C GLN A 17 -17.92 9.25 -8.90
N THR A 18 -18.07 10.29 -9.72
CA THR A 18 -17.13 10.58 -10.81
C THR A 18 -15.76 10.91 -10.24
N LEU A 19 -15.67 11.71 -9.18
CA LEU A 19 -14.40 12.04 -8.51
C LEU A 19 -13.70 10.81 -7.92
N VAL A 20 -14.43 9.91 -7.26
CA VAL A 20 -13.89 8.63 -6.75
C VAL A 20 -13.38 7.77 -7.90
N SER A 21 -14.15 7.64 -8.99
CA SER A 21 -13.74 6.83 -10.15
C SER A 21 -12.50 7.36 -10.87
N HIS A 22 -12.25 8.68 -10.81
CA HIS A 22 -11.02 9.29 -11.31
C HIS A 22 -9.84 9.17 -10.33
N GLY A 23 -10.01 8.47 -9.21
CA GLY A 23 -8.95 8.24 -8.24
C GLY A 23 -8.59 9.47 -7.41
N LEU A 24 -9.43 10.52 -7.45
CA LEU A 24 -9.21 11.73 -6.65
C LEU A 24 -9.48 11.48 -5.16
N PHE A 25 -10.22 10.42 -4.83
CA PHE A 25 -10.47 9.96 -3.48
C PHE A 25 -10.34 8.43 -3.39
N PRO A 26 -9.09 7.89 -3.36
CA PRO A 26 -8.84 6.46 -3.52
C PRO A 26 -9.41 5.57 -2.40
N THR A 27 -9.74 6.15 -1.25
CA THR A 27 -10.32 5.44 -0.10
C THR A 27 -11.80 5.76 0.11
N ALA A 28 -12.40 6.63 -0.70
CA ALA A 28 -13.81 6.99 -0.56
C ALA A 28 -14.70 5.94 -1.25
N PRO A 29 -15.81 5.53 -0.62
CA PRO A 29 -16.76 4.63 -1.25
C PRO A 29 -17.48 5.35 -2.40
N THR A 30 -17.63 4.66 -3.53
CA THR A 30 -18.32 5.19 -4.72
C THR A 30 -19.81 5.40 -4.46
N GLN A 31 -20.42 4.69 -3.50
CA GLN A 31 -21.83 4.89 -3.17
C GLN A 31 -21.98 5.49 -1.76
N PRO A 32 -22.71 6.61 -1.62
CA PRO A 32 -23.13 7.06 -0.30
C PRO A 32 -23.99 5.97 0.35
N ARG A 33 -23.66 5.61 1.60
CA ARG A 33 -24.25 4.51 2.40
C ARG A 33 -23.77 3.09 2.08
N MET A 34 -22.60 2.92 1.46
CA MET A 34 -21.95 1.61 1.45
C MET A 34 -21.59 1.21 2.89
N ALA A 35 -22.31 0.24 3.45
CA ALA A 35 -21.98 -0.36 4.74
C ALA A 35 -20.81 -1.33 4.52
N VAL A 36 -19.70 -1.09 5.22
CA VAL A 36 -18.55 -2.00 5.24
C VAL A 36 -18.56 -2.74 6.57
N SER A 37 -18.41 -4.06 6.52
CA SER A 37 -18.28 -4.85 7.76
C SER A 37 -16.99 -4.47 8.48
N VAL A 38 -17.12 -4.01 9.72
CA VAL A 38 -15.98 -3.66 10.58
C VAL A 38 -15.13 -4.89 10.88
N ASP A 39 -15.78 -6.05 11.08
CA ASP A 39 -15.08 -7.32 11.31
C ASP A 39 -14.25 -7.74 10.10
N LEU A 40 -14.79 -7.55 8.89
CA LEU A 40 -14.05 -7.82 7.65
C LEU A 40 -12.85 -6.89 7.50
N LEU A 41 -13.01 -5.60 7.80
CA LEU A 41 -11.92 -4.64 7.75
C LEU A 41 -10.82 -4.97 8.77
N SER A 42 -11.21 -5.32 10.00
CA SER A 42 -10.29 -5.75 11.04
C SER A 42 -9.52 -7.01 10.62
N PHE A 43 -10.20 -7.99 10.02
CA PHE A 43 -9.55 -9.17 9.45
C PHE A 43 -8.51 -8.81 8.37
N PHE A 44 -8.85 -7.90 7.45
CA PHE A 44 -7.89 -7.45 6.42
C PHE A 44 -6.68 -6.71 7.01
N CYS A 45 -6.89 -5.88 8.04
CA CYS A 45 -5.78 -5.23 8.74
C CYS A 45 -4.83 -6.26 9.37
N THR A 46 -5.37 -7.23 10.13
CA THR A 46 -4.58 -8.29 10.76
C THR A 46 -3.87 -9.16 9.72
N LEU A 47 -4.54 -9.51 8.62
CA LEU A 47 -3.94 -10.27 7.52
C LEU A 47 -2.78 -9.52 6.89
N PHE A 48 -2.95 -8.21 6.67
CA PHE A 48 -1.93 -7.36 6.08
C PHE A 48 -0.71 -7.25 7.00
N GLU A 49 -0.90 -6.94 8.29
CA GLU A 49 0.15 -6.87 9.30
C GLU A 49 0.99 -8.14 9.34
N HIS A 50 0.33 -9.31 9.49
CA HIS A 50 1.03 -10.59 9.49
C HIS A 50 1.76 -10.88 8.17
N SER A 51 1.18 -10.52 7.03
CA SER A 51 1.82 -10.72 5.74
C SER A 51 3.08 -9.85 5.58
N CYS A 52 3.04 -8.61 6.06
CA CYS A 52 4.17 -7.69 6.09
C CYS A 52 5.29 -8.23 6.98
N ASP A 53 4.97 -8.69 8.19
CA ASP A 53 5.93 -9.27 9.12
C ASP A 53 6.62 -10.51 8.55
N MET A 54 5.85 -11.37 7.86
CA MET A 54 6.39 -12.55 7.19
C MET A 54 7.36 -12.16 6.06
N ILE A 55 6.98 -11.22 5.19
CA ILE A 55 7.84 -10.74 4.10
C ILE A 55 9.11 -10.12 4.68
N HIS A 56 8.98 -9.30 5.72
CA HIS A 56 10.09 -8.69 6.42
C HIS A 56 11.05 -9.74 7.01
N THR A 57 10.50 -10.75 7.69
CA THR A 57 11.28 -11.87 8.25
C THR A 57 12.01 -12.63 7.15
N LEU A 58 11.36 -12.89 6.02
CA LEU A 58 11.96 -13.57 4.87
C LEU A 58 13.11 -12.74 4.28
N VAL A 59 12.91 -11.44 4.07
CA VAL A 59 13.95 -10.54 3.56
C VAL A 59 15.16 -10.48 4.51
N SER A 60 14.90 -10.42 5.82
CA SER A 60 15.96 -10.45 6.84
C SER A 60 16.73 -11.78 6.84
N ALA A 61 16.03 -12.91 6.74
CA ALA A 61 16.63 -14.23 6.64
C ALA A 61 17.49 -14.38 5.36
N LEU A 62 16.99 -13.91 4.22
CA LEU A 62 17.73 -13.88 2.96
C LEU A 62 18.96 -12.96 3.06
N GLY A 63 18.80 -11.76 3.62
CA GLY A 63 19.89 -10.83 3.86
C GLY A 63 21.01 -11.45 4.71
N THR A 64 20.64 -12.12 5.80
CA THR A 64 21.58 -12.87 6.66
C THR A 64 22.25 -14.01 5.90
N TYR A 65 21.48 -14.80 5.14
CA TYR A 65 21.97 -15.93 4.37
C TYR A 65 23.00 -15.52 3.30
N TYR A 66 22.72 -14.46 2.55
CA TYR A 66 23.63 -13.95 1.51
C TYR A 66 24.86 -13.26 2.10
N THR A 67 24.70 -12.52 3.21
CA THR A 67 25.82 -11.87 3.91
C THR A 67 26.83 -12.90 4.43
N LYS A 68 26.36 -14.02 4.98
CA LYS A 68 27.22 -15.14 5.41
C LYS A 68 28.06 -15.74 4.27
N ARG A 69 27.67 -15.52 3.02
CA ARG A 69 28.37 -16.01 1.81
C ARG A 69 29.20 -14.93 1.12
N GLY A 70 29.34 -13.74 1.73
CA GLY A 70 30.12 -12.64 1.19
C GLY A 70 29.36 -11.74 0.20
N PHE A 71 28.07 -11.97 -0.01
CA PHE A 71 27.25 -11.13 -0.89
C PHE A 71 26.60 -9.98 -0.08
N ARG A 72 26.61 -8.76 -0.61
CA ARG A 72 25.90 -7.61 -0.04
C ARG A 72 24.65 -7.29 -0.85
N MET A 73 23.51 -7.15 -0.17
CA MET A 73 22.26 -6.71 -0.79
C MET A 73 22.26 -5.19 -0.95
N THR A 74 22.13 -4.71 -2.19
CA THR A 74 22.16 -3.29 -2.53
C THR A 74 20.88 -2.83 -3.22
N ASP A 75 20.48 -1.58 -3.02
CA ASP A 75 19.40 -0.95 -3.78
C ASP A 75 19.84 -0.55 -5.19
N ASN A 76 18.94 0.05 -5.97
CA ASN A 76 19.23 0.55 -7.31
C ASN A 76 20.19 1.77 -7.35
N LYS A 77 20.55 2.30 -6.19
CA LYS A 77 21.57 3.34 -5.97
C LYS A 77 22.84 2.77 -5.32
N VAL A 78 22.97 1.44 -5.23
CA VAL A 78 24.11 0.71 -4.66
C VAL A 78 24.24 0.88 -3.13
N SER A 79 23.19 1.34 -2.44
CA SER A 79 23.15 1.48 -0.98
C SER A 79 22.91 0.12 -0.32
N VAL A 80 23.65 -0.20 0.74
CA VAL A 80 23.47 -1.47 1.48
C VAL A 80 22.12 -1.46 2.22
N ILE A 81 21.25 -2.44 1.92
CA ILE A 81 19.87 -2.49 2.43
C ILE A 81 19.80 -2.96 3.90
N LEU A 82 20.86 -3.59 4.41
CA LEU A 82 20.87 -4.33 5.67
C LEU A 82 20.73 -3.51 6.97
N SER A 83 20.71 -2.17 6.93
CA SER A 83 20.72 -1.33 8.15
C SER A 83 19.39 -0.69 8.54
N LEU A 84 18.29 -0.92 7.81
CA LEU A 84 16.99 -0.26 8.09
C LEU A 84 15.93 -1.15 8.73
N TYR A 85 16.18 -2.46 8.83
CA TYR A 85 15.16 -3.46 9.16
C TYR A 85 15.40 -4.20 10.48
N SER A 86 16.51 -3.92 11.18
CA SER A 86 16.84 -4.51 12.48
C SER A 86 16.34 -3.70 13.69
N HIS A 87 15.57 -2.63 13.46
CA HIS A 87 15.11 -1.69 14.50
C HIS A 87 13.62 -1.33 14.44
N LEU A 88 12.80 -2.17 13.80
CA LEU A 88 11.35 -2.19 13.95
C LEU A 88 10.94 -3.47 14.67
#